data_AF-A0A7J9X4Q7-F1
#
_entry.id   AF-A0A7J9X4Q7-F1
#
_cell.length_a   1.000
_cell.length_b   1.000
_cell.length_c   1.000
_cell.angle_alpha   90.00
_cell.angle_beta   90.00
_cell.angle_gamma   90.00
#
_symmetry.space_group_name_H-M   'P 1'
#
loop_
_entity.id
_entity.type
_entity.pdbx_description
1 polymer ?
#
loop_
_entity_poly.entity_id
_entity_poly.type
_entity_poly.pdbx_seq_one_letter_code
_entity_poly.pdbx_strand_id
1 'polypeptide(L)'
;MDLVTTSPARLPEDDAVEPAVMLERDRIASELTARLVHRMYAVGLTLQRASQRVEDPEVRAMFATAVAELDQAIAEIRKIVFDVPTATANWAEEGRSRGA
;
A
#
# COMPACT_ATOMS: atom_id res chain seq x y z
N MET A 1 -31.05 30.59 -41.27
CA MET A 1 -31.21 29.33 -40.53
C MET A 1 -29.94 28.54 -40.76
N ASP A 2 -28.98 28.66 -39.85
CA ASP A 2 -27.82 27.77 -39.80
C ASP A 2 -27.73 27.22 -38.37
N LEU A 3 -27.61 25.91 -38.29
CA LEU A 3 -27.60 25.12 -37.07
C LEU A 3 -26.51 25.64 -36.14
N VAL A 4 -26.94 26.13 -34.96
CA VAL A 4 -26.12 26.05 -33.75
C VAL A 4 -25.81 24.57 -33.55
N THR A 5 -24.61 24.17 -33.96
CA THR A 5 -23.96 22.97 -33.42
C THR A 5 -23.72 23.29 -31.95
N THR A 6 -24.64 22.84 -31.11
CA THR A 6 -24.39 22.68 -29.69
C THR A 6 -23.24 21.69 -29.59
N SER A 7 -22.02 22.21 -29.44
CA SER A 7 -20.87 21.42 -29.03
C SER A 7 -21.30 20.68 -27.75
N PRO A 8 -21.30 19.33 -27.72
CA PRO A 8 -21.70 18.62 -26.52
C PRO A 8 -20.71 19.00 -25.44
N ALA A 9 -21.20 19.68 -24.40
CA ALA A 9 -20.46 19.91 -23.18
C ALA A 9 -19.90 18.56 -22.73
N ARG A 10 -18.58 18.39 -22.82
CA ARG A 10 -17.87 17.21 -22.29
C ARG A 10 -18.21 17.17 -20.81
N LEU A 11 -18.94 16.14 -20.38
CA LEU A 11 -19.30 15.93 -18.98
C LEU A 11 -18.00 15.87 -18.15
N PRO A 12 -17.93 16.53 -16.98
CA PRO A 12 -16.77 16.47 -16.07
C PRO A 12 -16.60 15.09 -15.39
N GLU A 13 -17.16 14.03 -15.99
CA GLU A 13 -17.15 12.67 -15.44
C GLU A 13 -15.77 12.02 -15.57
N ASP A 14 -15.04 12.26 -16.67
CA ASP A 14 -13.74 11.60 -16.90
C ASP A 14 -12.64 12.13 -15.94
N ASP A 15 -12.60 13.45 -15.72
CA ASP A 15 -11.62 14.11 -14.83
C ASP A 15 -11.83 13.77 -13.34
N ALA A 16 -13.06 13.34 -12.97
CA ALA A 16 -13.41 12.94 -11.61
C ALA A 16 -13.28 11.41 -11.37
N VAL A 17 -13.37 10.60 -12.44
CA VAL A 17 -13.25 9.14 -12.36
C VAL A 17 -11.80 8.72 -12.05
N GLU A 18 -10.81 9.37 -12.66
CA GLU A 18 -9.39 9.06 -12.47
C GLU A 18 -8.90 9.23 -11.01
N PRO A 19 -9.19 10.34 -10.30
CA PRO A 19 -8.85 10.48 -8.88
C PRO A 19 -9.64 9.53 -7.96
N ALA A 20 -10.90 9.24 -8.28
CA ALA A 20 -11.71 8.30 -7.50
C ALA A 20 -11.17 6.87 -7.57
N VAL A 21 -10.71 6.43 -8.75
CA VAL A 21 -10.09 5.12 -8.93
C VAL A 21 -8.77 5.02 -8.17
N MET A 22 -7.95 6.07 -8.14
CA MET A 22 -6.71 6.07 -7.36
C MET A 22 -6.95 5.97 -5.85
N LEU A 23 -7.91 6.74 -5.33
CA LEU A 23 -8.30 6.68 -3.92
C LEU A 23 -8.76 5.27 -3.51
N GLU A 24 -9.54 4.61 -4.36
CA GLU A 24 -10.02 3.26 -4.10
C GLU A 24 -8.89 2.23 -4.14
N ARG A 25 -7.92 2.38 -5.07
CA ARG A 25 -6.73 1.52 -5.11
C ARG A 25 -5.90 1.65 -3.84
N ASP A 26 -5.69 2.87 -3.35
CA ASP A 26 -4.96 3.11 -2.11
C ASP A 26 -5.69 2.51 -0.90
N ARG A 27 -7.02 2.67 -0.85
CA ARG A 27 -7.87 2.06 0.19
C ARG A 27 -7.76 0.53 0.19
N ILE A 28 -7.88 -0.11 -0.98
CA ILE A 28 -7.76 -1.57 -1.12
C ILE A 28 -6.36 -2.05 -0.73
N ALA A 29 -5.31 -1.37 -1.18
CA ALA A 29 -3.93 -1.70 -0.85
C ALA A 29 -3.67 -1.60 0.67
N SER A 30 -4.20 -0.57 1.31
CA SER A 30 -4.13 -0.39 2.77
C SER A 30 -4.88 -1.50 3.51
N GLU A 31 -6.11 -1.82 3.11
CA GLU A 31 -6.93 -2.87 3.73
C GLU A 31 -6.29 -4.25 3.59
N LEU A 32 -5.78 -4.58 2.39
CA LEU A 32 -5.06 -5.82 2.15
C LEU A 32 -3.80 -5.91 3.00
N THR A 33 -3.00 -4.84 3.04
CA THR A 33 -1.78 -4.77 3.84
C THR A 33 -2.05 -4.98 5.32
N ALA A 34 -3.08 -4.30 5.86
CA ALA A 34 -3.45 -4.47 7.27
C ALA A 34 -3.77 -5.93 7.59
N ARG A 35 -4.52 -6.62 6.71
CA ARG A 35 -4.82 -8.06 6.88
C ARG A 35 -3.58 -8.94 6.77
N LEU A 36 -2.71 -8.69 5.80
CA LEU A 36 -1.48 -9.47 5.60
C LEU A 36 -0.55 -9.36 6.81
N VAL A 37 -0.29 -8.13 7.27
CA VAL A 37 0.52 -7.86 8.47
C VAL A 37 -0.04 -8.58 9.69
N HIS A 38 -1.36 -8.53 9.91
CA HIS A 38 -2.00 -9.22 11.03
C HIS A 38 -1.80 -10.75 10.96
N ARG A 39 -2.02 -11.35 9.78
CA ARG A 39 -1.84 -12.79 9.58
C ARG A 39 -0.38 -13.21 9.80
N MET A 40 0.58 -12.43 9.33
CA MET A 40 2.00 -12.71 9.54
C MET A 40 2.37 -12.65 11.02
N TYR A 41 1.86 -11.67 11.77
CA TYR A 41 2.03 -11.65 13.24
C TYR A 41 1.44 -12.89 13.91
N ALA A 42 0.24 -13.32 13.50
CA ALA A 42 -0.38 -14.51 14.07
C ALA A 42 0.46 -15.77 13.81
N VAL A 43 1.07 -15.88 12.63
CA VAL A 43 2.03 -16.96 12.30
C VAL A 43 3.27 -16.85 13.18
N GLY A 44 3.88 -15.67 13.30
CA GLY A 44 5.05 -15.43 14.16
C GLY A 44 4.80 -15.84 15.62
N LEU A 45 3.66 -15.43 16.19
CA LEU A 45 3.25 -15.82 17.54
C LEU A 45 3.05 -17.34 17.67
N THR A 46 2.51 -17.98 16.63
CA THR A 46 2.34 -19.44 16.60
C THR A 46 3.69 -20.16 16.59
N LEU A 47 4.65 -19.68 15.79
CA LEU A 47 6.01 -20.19 15.73
C LEU A 47 6.75 -20.01 17.07
N GLN A 48 6.63 -18.84 17.69
CA GLN A 48 7.21 -18.58 19.01
C GLN A 48 6.64 -19.52 20.09
N ARG A 49 5.31 -19.73 20.10
CA ARG A 49 4.66 -20.68 21.02
C ARG A 49 5.11 -22.12 20.76
N ALA A 50 5.31 -22.51 19.50
CA ALA A 50 5.82 -23.83 19.15
C ALA A 50 7.28 -24.00 19.63
N SER A 51 8.13 -22.99 19.41
CA SER A 51 9.53 -22.96 19.84
C SER A 51 9.72 -23.16 21.34
N GLN A 52 8.79 -22.65 22.17
CA GLN A 52 8.80 -22.89 23.63
C GLN A 52 8.68 -24.36 24.03
N ARG A 53 8.21 -25.24 23.15
CA ARG A 53 8.03 -26.68 23.41
C ARG A 53 9.18 -27.53 22.84
N VAL A 54 10.16 -26.90 22.19
CA VAL A 54 11.28 -27.57 21.54
C VAL A 54 12.46 -27.60 22.50
N GLU A 55 12.98 -28.80 22.79
CA GLU A 55 14.15 -28.98 23.64
C GLU A 55 15.46 -28.78 22.86
N ASP A 56 15.48 -29.14 21.58
CA ASP A 56 16.64 -28.98 20.72
C ASP A 56 16.98 -27.49 20.52
N PRO A 57 18.18 -27.04 20.95
CA PRO A 57 18.59 -25.65 20.81
C PRO A 57 18.79 -25.22 19.34
N GLU A 58 19.21 -26.12 18.46
CA GLU A 58 19.39 -25.82 17.03
C GLU A 58 18.05 -25.56 16.36
N VAL A 59 17.07 -26.42 16.64
CA VAL A 59 15.70 -26.24 16.12
C VAL A 59 15.07 -24.95 16.68
N ARG A 60 15.29 -24.62 17.96
CA ARG A 60 14.84 -23.33 18.52
C ARG A 60 15.46 -22.12 17.81
N ALA A 61 16.74 -22.19 17.46
CA ALA A 61 17.40 -21.14 16.69
C ALA A 61 16.78 -20.98 15.29
N MET A 62 16.41 -22.08 14.62
CA MET A 62 15.70 -22.02 13.34
C MET A 62 14.35 -21.30 13.46
N PHE A 63 13.56 -21.56 14.51
CA PHE A 63 12.32 -20.83 14.76
C PHE A 63 12.56 -19.34 15.00
N ALA A 64 13.62 -18.98 15.74
CA ALA A 64 13.97 -17.58 15.98
C ALA A 64 14.33 -16.85 14.68
N THR A 65 15.12 -17.48 13.80
CA THR A 65 15.43 -16.95 12.47
C THR A 65 14.17 -16.76 11.64
N ALA A 66 13.28 -17.77 11.58
CA ALA A 66 12.04 -17.67 10.81
C ALA A 66 11.12 -16.53 11.29
N VAL A 67 11.05 -16.29 12.61
CA VAL A 67 10.30 -15.16 13.17
C VAL A 67 10.94 -13.82 12.80
N ALA A 68 12.27 -13.71 12.86
CA ALA A 68 12.98 -12.50 12.46
C ALA A 68 12.76 -12.14 10.98
N GLU A 69 12.77 -13.15 10.09
CA GLU A 69 12.46 -12.97 8.67
C GLU A 69 11.00 -12.50 8.45
N LEU A 70 10.04 -13.02 9.23
CA LEU A 70 8.66 -12.54 9.19
C LEU A 70 8.54 -11.08 9.63
N ASP A 71 9.24 -10.68 10.68
CA ASP A 71 9.26 -9.30 11.16
C ASP A 71 9.87 -8.34 10.13
N GLN A 72 10.96 -8.77 9.47
CA GLN A 72 11.58 -8.01 8.38
C GLN A 72 10.63 -7.84 7.19
N ALA A 73 9.98 -8.92 6.75
CA ALA A 73 9.00 -8.86 5.67
C ALA A 73 7.81 -7.95 6.02
N ILE A 74 7.33 -7.95 7.27
CA ILE A 74 6.29 -7.01 7.75
C ILE A 74 6.78 -5.56 7.63
N ALA A 75 8.02 -5.27 8.03
CA ALA A 75 8.60 -3.93 7.96
C ALA A 75 8.70 -3.43 6.51
N GLU A 76 9.13 -4.29 5.58
CA GLU A 76 9.22 -3.97 4.15
C GLU A 76 7.85 -3.68 3.53
N ILE A 77 6.85 -4.52 3.81
CA ILE A 77 5.48 -4.32 3.33
C ILE A 77 4.92 -2.99 3.84
N ARG A 78 5.12 -2.66 5.12
CA ARG A 78 4.70 -1.37 5.68
C ARG A 78 5.38 -0.20 4.98
N LYS A 79 6.67 -0.31 4.69
CA LYS A 79 7.38 0.74 3.97
C LYS A 79 6.79 0.96 2.58
N ILE A 80 6.58 -0.10 1.79
CA ILE A 80 6.03 0.03 0.42
C ILE A 80 4.66 0.74 0.42
N VAL A 81 3.83 0.47 1.42
CA VAL A 81 2.45 0.98 1.48
C VAL A 81 2.36 2.40 2.04
N PHE A 82 3.24 2.78 2.97
CA PHE A 82 3.21 4.10 3.61
C PHE A 82 4.21 5.11 3.03
N ASP A 83 5.25 4.66 2.32
CA ASP A 83 6.31 5.53 1.75
C ASP A 83 5.94 6.08 0.35
N VAL A 84 4.65 6.03 -0.02
CA VAL A 84 4.07 6.69 -1.19
C VAL A 84 2.97 7.61 -0.64
N PRO A 85 3.15 8.95 -0.58
CA PRO A 85 3.35 9.82 -1.75
C PRO A 85 4.25 11.06 -1.53
N THR A 86 5.43 11.11 -2.13
CA THR A 86 6.18 12.37 -2.39
C THR A 86 6.36 12.67 -3.88
N ALA A 87 6.13 11.68 -4.76
CA ALA A 87 6.26 11.88 -6.19
C ALA A 87 5.10 12.70 -6.80
N THR A 88 3.90 12.73 -6.21
CA THR A 88 2.75 13.48 -6.75
C THR A 88 2.73 14.96 -6.35
N ALA A 89 3.36 15.33 -5.23
CA ALA A 89 3.46 16.72 -4.78
C ALA A 89 4.40 17.56 -5.65
N ASN A 90 5.44 16.96 -6.25
CA ASN A 90 6.43 17.69 -7.03
C ASN A 90 5.88 18.20 -8.38
N TRP A 91 4.97 17.45 -9.02
CA TRP A 91 4.35 17.86 -10.29
C TRP A 91 3.37 19.04 -10.14
N ALA A 92 2.77 19.23 -8.97
CA ALA A 92 1.88 20.36 -8.67
C ALA A 92 2.64 21.67 -8.39
N GLU A 93 3.89 21.59 -7.93
CA GLU A 93 4.77 22.75 -7.71
C GLU A 93 5.40 23.23 -9.03
N GLU A 94 5.79 22.29 -9.89
CA GLU A 94 6.43 22.55 -11.19
C GLU A 94 5.46 23.17 -12.22
N GLY A 95 4.17 22.84 -12.15
CA GLY A 95 3.12 23.47 -12.97
C GLY A 95 2.83 24.93 -12.61
N ARG A 96 3.12 25.36 -11.36
CA ARG A 96 2.90 26.73 -10.87
C ARG A 96 4.09 27.67 -11.15
N SER A 97 5.30 27.13 -11.28
CA SER A 97 6.52 27.92 -11.53
C SER A 97 6.79 28.27 -13.01
N ARG A 98 5.99 27.78 -13.96
CA ARG A 98 6.12 28.12 -15.40
C ARG A 98 5.13 29.17 -15.89
N GLY A 99 4.32 29.74 -15.00
CA GLY A 99 3.25 30.70 -15.32
C GLY A 99 3.42 32.09 -14.68
N ALA A 100 4.66 32.60 -14.58
CA ALA A 100 4.96 33.96 -14.12
C ALA A 100 5.96 34.65 -15.05
#